data_AF-A0A561EXG4-F1
#
_entry.id   AF-A0A561EXG4-F1
#
_cell.length_a   1.000
_cell.length_b   1.000
_cell.length_c   1.000
_cell.angle_alpha   90.00
_cell.angle_beta   90.00
_cell.angle_gamma   90.00
#
_symmetry.space_group_name_H-M   'P 1'
#
loop_
_entity.id
_entity.type
_entity.pdbx_description
1 polymer ?
#
loop_
_entity_poly.entity_id
_entity_poly.type
_entity_poly.pdbx_seq_one_letter_code
_entity_poly.pdbx_strand_id
1 'polypeptide(L)'
;MNVPLGVQVGVSLAWLLAYLVLSIRYDRVWDARMRAALSRRLGVDVQWGSIDGGGDPFSDSGGPPTPAWVADGRGTLVQQLKQTVALRSAQVAVMVLLGCVPPVGLLGLQILLTFHGLVVGATAFAVIAIFSLYWVGTYRRR
;
A
#
# COMPACT_ATOMS: atom_id res chain seq x y z
N MET A 1 -6.42 -31.56 12.93
CA MET A 1 -7.34 -31.17 14.02
C MET A 1 -8.01 -29.88 13.59
N ASN A 2 -9.33 -29.85 13.46
CA ASN A 2 -10.04 -28.63 13.10
C ASN A 2 -10.00 -27.66 14.28
N VAL A 3 -9.43 -26.48 14.07
CA VAL A 3 -9.43 -25.41 15.07
C VAL A 3 -10.88 -25.02 15.38
N PRO A 4 -11.29 -24.87 16.64
CA PRO A 4 -12.65 -24.44 16.98
C PRO A 4 -13.00 -23.11 16.32
N LEU A 5 -14.24 -22.97 15.83
CA LEU A 5 -14.67 -21.79 15.07
C LEU A 5 -14.43 -20.47 15.85
N GLY A 6 -14.67 -20.47 17.16
CA GLY A 6 -14.41 -19.30 18.01
C GLY A 6 -12.94 -18.87 18.03
N VAL A 7 -12.00 -19.83 17.98
CA VAL A 7 -10.57 -19.53 17.89
C VAL A 7 -10.23 -18.98 16.50
N GLN A 8 -10.83 -19.52 15.44
CA GLN A 8 -10.64 -18.99 14.08
C GLN A 8 -11.11 -17.54 13.96
N VAL A 9 -12.30 -17.23 14.48
CA VAL A 9 -12.84 -15.86 14.53
C VAL A 9 -11.95 -14.94 15.36
N GLY A 10 -11.49 -15.38 16.53
CA GLY A 10 -10.59 -14.61 17.38
C GLY A 10 -9.27 -14.27 16.69
N VAL A 11 -8.65 -15.24 16.01
CA VAL A 11 -7.42 -15.04 15.23
C VAL A 11 -7.66 -14.08 14.06
N SER A 12 -8.77 -14.24 13.32
CA SER A 12 -9.13 -13.33 12.22
C SER A 12 -9.35 -11.90 12.70
N LEU A 13 -10.02 -11.69 13.83
CA LEU A 13 -10.21 -10.37 14.42
C LEU A 13 -8.89 -9.76 14.89
N ALA A 14 -8.04 -10.54 15.57
CA ALA A 14 -6.72 -10.09 15.99
C ALA A 14 -5.85 -9.71 14.78
N TRP A 15 -5.93 -10.49 13.69
CA TRP A 15 -5.26 -10.19 12.42
C TRP A 15 -5.76 -8.90 11.79
N LEU A 16 -7.08 -8.71 11.70
CA LEU A 16 -7.68 -7.48 11.15
C LEU A 16 -7.31 -6.25 11.98
N LEU A 17 -7.34 -6.36 13.31
CA LEU A 17 -6.92 -5.28 14.20
C LEU A 17 -5.44 -4.95 14.03
N ALA A 18 -4.57 -5.97 13.94
CA ALA A 18 -3.15 -5.77 13.68
C ALA A 18 -2.92 -5.08 12.33
N TYR A 19 -3.63 -5.51 11.28
CA TYR A 19 -3.55 -4.90 9.95
C TYR A 19 -4.08 -3.45 9.92
N LEU A 20 -5.18 -3.18 10.63
CA LEU A 20 -5.73 -1.83 10.77
C LEU A 20 -4.76 -0.91 11.51
N VAL A 21 -4.20 -1.36 12.65
CA VAL A 21 -3.20 -0.59 13.41
C VAL A 21 -1.95 -0.33 12.57
N LEU A 22 -1.50 -1.32 11.81
CA LEU A 22 -0.38 -1.17 10.89
C LEU A 22 -0.68 -0.12 9.81
N SER A 23 -1.87 -0.17 9.23
CA SER A 23 -2.32 0.79 8.21
C SER A 23 -2.38 2.22 8.75
N ILE A 24 -2.95 2.41 9.95
CA ILE A 24 -3.01 3.71 10.63
C ILE A 24 -1.59 4.23 10.96
N ARG A 25 -0.72 3.35 11.48
CA ARG A 25 0.64 3.73 11.86
C ARG A 25 1.48 4.05 10.62
N TYR A 26 1.25 3.35 9.52
CA TYR A 26 1.85 3.66 8.24
C TYR A 26 1.45 5.08 7.80
N ASP A 27 0.15 5.36 7.72
CA ASP A 27 -0.38 6.65 7.25
C ASP A 27 0.09 7.83 8.12
N ARG A 28 0.08 7.66 9.45
CA ARG A 28 0.42 8.75 10.38
C ARG A 28 1.90 8.98 10.56
N VAL A 29 2.73 7.94 10.48
CA VAL A 29 4.13 8.00 10.94
C VAL A 29 5.11 7.52 9.88
N TRP A 30 4.85 6.39 9.25
CA TRP A 30 5.85 5.78 8.37
C TRP A 30 5.91 6.43 7.00
N ASP A 31 4.79 6.92 6.44
CA ASP A 31 4.80 7.64 5.16
C ASP A 31 5.77 8.83 5.20
N ALA A 32 5.60 9.72 6.18
CA ALA A 32 6.47 10.89 6.34
C ALA A 32 7.93 10.50 6.62
N ARG A 33 8.18 9.45 7.40
CA ARG A 33 9.53 8.96 7.68
C ARG A 33 10.20 8.33 6.46
N MET A 34 9.46 7.56 5.68
CA MET A 34 9.96 6.95 4.44
C MET A 34 10.29 8.03 3.42
N ARG A 35 9.42 9.02 3.24
CA ARG A 35 9.69 10.18 2.37
C ARG A 35 10.91 10.96 2.84
N ALA A 36 11.05 11.23 4.14
CA ALA A 36 12.23 11.91 4.69
C ALA A 36 13.52 11.07 4.56
N ALA A 37 13.44 9.74 4.68
CA ALA A 37 14.59 8.86 4.49
C ALA A 37 15.01 8.80 3.00
N LEU A 38 14.03 8.73 2.10
CA LEU A 38 14.23 8.81 0.65
C LEU A 38 14.80 10.18 0.24
N SER A 39 14.30 11.27 0.82
CA SER A 39 14.79 12.62 0.51
C SER A 39 16.26 12.79 0.87
N ARG A 40 16.68 12.30 2.05
CA ARG A 40 18.09 12.31 2.48
C ARG A 40 18.98 11.45 1.59
N ARG A 41 18.50 10.31 1.11
CA ARG A 41 19.28 9.40 0.24
C ARG A 41 19.41 9.92 -1.18
N LEU A 42 18.36 10.54 -1.69
CA LEU A 42 18.32 11.07 -3.06
C LEU A 42 18.84 12.51 -3.16
N GLY A 43 19.03 13.19 -2.02
CA GLY A 43 19.48 14.59 -1.96
C GLY A 43 18.45 15.60 -2.48
N VAL A 44 17.18 15.20 -2.54
CA VAL A 44 16.07 16.01 -3.10
C VAL A 44 14.85 15.88 -2.21
N ASP A 45 14.01 16.92 -2.20
CA ASP A 45 12.77 16.86 -1.43
C ASP A 45 11.76 15.90 -2.10
N VAL A 46 11.15 15.02 -1.30
CA VAL A 46 10.22 13.99 -1.76
C VAL A 46 8.86 14.26 -1.14
N GLN A 47 7.91 14.64 -1.98
CA GLN A 47 6.56 15.01 -1.55
C GLN A 47 5.50 14.19 -2.29
N TRP A 48 4.27 14.26 -1.78
CA TRP A 48 3.12 13.79 -2.53
C TRP A 48 2.87 14.77 -3.67
N GLY A 49 2.75 14.23 -4.89
CA GLY A 49 2.36 15.00 -6.06
C GLY A 49 1.43 14.19 -6.95
N SER A 50 0.83 14.87 -7.91
CA SER A 50 0.16 14.22 -9.02
C SER A 50 1.19 13.94 -10.11
N ILE A 51 1.24 12.69 -10.58
CA ILE A 51 1.82 12.42 -11.88
C ILE A 51 0.65 12.33 -12.83
N ASP A 52 0.63 13.21 -13.82
CA ASP A 52 -0.33 13.13 -14.92
C ASP A 52 -0.19 11.72 -15.48
N GLY A 53 -1.27 10.94 -15.34
CA GLY A 53 -1.32 9.61 -15.93
C GLY A 53 -1.07 9.83 -17.40
N GLY A 54 0.05 9.31 -17.91
CA GLY A 54 0.42 9.46 -19.31
C GLY A 54 -0.83 9.24 -20.14
N GLY A 55 -1.26 10.29 -20.84
CA GLY A 55 -2.50 10.27 -21.59
C GLY A 55 -2.50 9.01 -22.44
N ASP A 56 -3.60 8.27 -22.40
CA ASP A 56 -3.85 7.29 -23.44
C ASP A 56 -3.64 8.03 -24.77
N PRO A 57 -2.69 7.61 -25.63
CA PRO A 57 -2.44 8.31 -26.90
C PRO A 57 -3.67 8.31 -27.82
N PHE A 58 -4.71 7.55 -27.45
CA PHE A 58 -5.99 7.47 -28.16
C PHE A 58 -7.15 8.16 -27.43
N SER A 59 -6.91 8.84 -26.29
CA SER A 59 -7.95 9.56 -25.54
C SER A 59 -7.48 10.96 -25.14
N ASP A 60 -8.16 12.00 -25.65
CA ASP A 60 -7.96 13.41 -25.24
C ASP A 60 -8.38 13.68 -23.77
N SER A 61 -8.94 12.69 -23.08
CA SER A 61 -9.10 12.74 -21.63
C SER A 61 -7.80 12.32 -20.96
N GLY A 62 -7.02 13.29 -20.52
CA GLY A 62 -5.95 13.05 -19.56
C GLY A 62 -6.51 12.21 -18.40
N GLY A 63 -5.90 11.04 -18.16
CA GLY A 63 -6.32 10.17 -17.07
C GLY A 63 -6.31 10.94 -15.75
N PRO A 64 -7.22 10.65 -14.80
CA PRO A 64 -7.22 11.33 -13.53
C PRO A 64 -5.82 11.25 -12.90
N PRO A 65 -5.26 12.36 -12.41
CA PRO A 65 -3.90 12.41 -11.91
C PRO A 65 -3.70 11.33 -10.86
N THR A 66 -2.67 10.50 -11.06
CA THR A 66 -2.40 9.41 -10.11
C THR A 66 -1.51 9.95 -9.00
N PRO A 67 -1.93 9.85 -7.72
CA PRO A 67 -1.12 10.32 -6.62
C PRO A 67 0.13 9.44 -6.48
N ALA A 68 1.28 10.09 -6.38
CA ALA A 68 2.57 9.43 -6.35
C ALA A 68 3.59 10.20 -5.51
N TRP A 69 4.64 9.51 -5.10
CA TRP A 69 5.83 10.20 -4.58
C TRP A 69 6.58 10.85 -5.74
N VAL A 70 6.80 12.15 -5.64
CA VAL A 70 7.51 12.96 -6.65
C VAL A 70 8.72 13.61 -5.99
N ALA A 71 9.84 13.64 -6.70
CA ALA A 71 11.02 14.41 -6.32
C ALA A 71 11.07 15.72 -7.10
N ASP A 72 11.49 16.80 -6.45
CA ASP A 72 11.73 18.09 -7.11
C ASP A 72 12.87 17.92 -8.14
N GLY A 73 12.53 17.92 -9.43
CA GLY A 73 13.33 17.37 -10.53
C GLY A 73 14.57 18.18 -10.91
N ARG A 74 15.46 18.46 -9.96
CA ARG A 74 16.69 19.22 -10.18
C ARG A 74 17.85 18.26 -10.51
N GLY A 75 18.43 18.38 -11.71
CA GLY A 75 19.61 17.60 -12.12
C GLY A 75 19.62 17.19 -13.58
N THR A 76 20.61 16.37 -13.96
CA THR A 76 20.72 15.79 -15.31
C THR A 76 19.60 14.76 -15.56
N LEU A 77 19.27 14.51 -16.83
CA LEU A 77 18.21 13.59 -17.26
C LEU A 77 18.39 12.18 -16.68
N VAL A 78 19.64 11.71 -16.57
CA VAL A 78 20.01 10.42 -15.95
C VAL A 78 19.72 10.41 -14.44
N GLN A 79 19.95 11.53 -13.75
CA GLN A 79 19.71 11.65 -12.31
C GLN A 79 18.21 11.68 -11.99
N GLN A 80 17.43 12.39 -12.82
CA GLN A 80 15.96 12.37 -12.75
C GLN A 80 15.40 10.97 -12.97
N LEU A 81 15.96 10.22 -13.93
CA LEU A 81 15.53 8.84 -14.19
C LEU A 81 15.80 7.92 -12.99
N LYS A 82 17.01 8.02 -12.41
CA LYS A 82 17.37 7.27 -11.19
C LYS A 82 16.46 7.61 -10.01
N GLN A 83 16.17 8.89 -9.79
CA GLN A 83 15.26 9.35 -8.74
C GLN A 83 13.85 8.78 -8.95
N THR A 84 13.35 8.83 -10.18
CA THR A 84 12.02 8.31 -10.54
C THR A 84 11.94 6.80 -10.30
N VAL A 85 12.93 6.03 -10.77
CA VAL A 85 12.95 4.56 -10.56
C VAL A 85 13.02 4.21 -9.07
N ALA A 86 13.83 4.93 -8.28
CA ALA A 86 13.93 4.72 -6.84
C ALA A 86 12.60 5.00 -6.11
N LEU A 87 11.92 6.10 -6.45
CA LEU A 87 10.63 6.44 -5.85
C LEU A 87 9.53 5.46 -6.24
N ARG A 88 9.45 5.07 -7.52
CA ARG A 88 8.45 4.11 -8.00
C ARG A 88 8.67 2.72 -7.42
N SER A 89 9.92 2.25 -7.38
CA SER A 89 10.23 0.95 -6.75
C SER A 89 9.90 0.95 -5.27
N ALA A 90 10.19 2.02 -4.53
CA ALA A 90 9.82 2.14 -3.13
C ALA A 90 8.29 2.16 -2.93
N GLN A 91 7.56 2.92 -3.74
CA GLN A 91 6.09 2.97 -3.69
C GLN A 91 5.46 1.61 -4.02
N VAL A 92 5.95 0.92 -5.06
CA VAL A 92 5.50 -0.43 -5.43
C VAL A 92 5.84 -1.43 -4.32
N ALA A 93 7.05 -1.38 -3.76
CA ALA A 93 7.43 -2.27 -2.67
C ALA A 93 6.51 -2.09 -1.45
N VAL A 94 6.17 -0.85 -1.09
CA VAL A 94 5.21 -0.56 -0.03
C VAL A 94 3.82 -1.12 -0.37
N MET A 95 3.32 -0.88 -1.59
CA MET A 95 2.01 -1.40 -2.01
C MET A 95 1.95 -2.92 -2.05
N VAL A 96 3.02 -3.58 -2.48
CA VAL A 96 3.13 -5.05 -2.48
C VAL A 96 3.21 -5.56 -1.04
N LEU A 97 4.06 -4.96 -0.21
CA LEU A 97 4.19 -5.39 1.19
C LEU A 97 2.88 -5.19 1.96
N LEU A 98 2.18 -4.09 1.78
CA LEU A 98 0.99 -3.78 2.57
C LEU A 98 -0.30 -4.29 1.92
N GLY A 99 -0.32 -4.45 0.59
CA GLY A 99 -1.45 -4.99 -0.15
C GLY A 99 -1.42 -6.51 -0.30
N CYS A 100 -0.25 -7.14 -0.47
CA CYS A 100 -0.14 -8.59 -0.73
C CYS A 100 0.19 -9.41 0.52
N VAL A 101 0.95 -8.88 1.50
CA VAL A 101 1.25 -9.65 2.72
C VAL A 101 0.00 -10.01 3.52
N PRO A 102 -1.01 -9.14 3.69
CA PRO A 102 -2.19 -9.52 4.46
C PRO A 102 -3.00 -10.65 3.80
N PRO A 103 -3.30 -10.62 2.47
CA PRO A 103 -3.93 -11.75 1.78
C PRO A 103 -3.08 -13.02 1.80
N VAL A 104 -1.76 -12.93 1.58
CA VAL A 104 -0.86 -14.10 1.63
C VAL A 104 -0.81 -14.70 3.03
N GLY A 105 -0.79 -13.86 4.07
CA GLY A 105 -0.87 -14.31 5.46
C GLY A 105 -2.19 -15.02 5.76
N LEU A 106 -3.32 -14.52 5.24
CA LEU A 106 -4.62 -15.17 5.37
C LEU A 106 -4.67 -16.52 4.63
N LEU A 107 -4.10 -16.61 3.43
CA LEU A 107 -3.98 -17.87 2.69
C LEU A 107 -3.09 -18.86 3.44
N GLY A 108 -1.98 -18.39 4.01
CA GLY A 108 -1.12 -19.19 4.87
C GLY A 108 -1.88 -19.76 6.07
N LEU A 109 -2.64 -18.92 6.78
CA LEU A 109 -3.48 -19.36 7.90
C LEU A 109 -4.56 -20.36 7.45
N GLN A 110 -5.16 -20.18 6.28
CA GLN A 110 -6.12 -21.12 5.72
C GLN A 110 -5.49 -22.49 5.47
N ILE A 111 -4.30 -22.53 4.87
CA ILE A 111 -3.60 -23.77 4.54
C ILE A 111 -3.06 -24.47 5.80
N LEU A 112 -2.43 -23.71 6.70
CA LEU A 112 -1.76 -24.25 7.90
C LEU A 112 -2.74 -24.65 9.02
N LEU A 113 -3.81 -23.89 9.22
CA LEU A 113 -4.75 -24.09 10.34
C LEU A 113 -6.12 -24.60 9.89
N THR A 114 -6.29 -24.91 8.60
CA THR A 114 -7.53 -25.45 8.02
C THR A 114 -8.74 -24.57 8.34
N PHE A 115 -8.58 -23.25 8.23
CA PHE A 115 -9.65 -22.30 8.54
C PHE A 115 -10.85 -22.49 7.62
N HIS A 116 -12.04 -22.25 8.16
CA HIS A 116 -13.28 -22.34 7.42
C HIS A 116 -13.33 -21.25 6.34
N GLY A 117 -13.69 -21.64 5.10
CA GLY A 117 -13.65 -20.73 3.94
C GLY A 117 -14.48 -19.45 4.11
N LEU A 118 -15.60 -19.52 4.84
CA LEU A 118 -16.42 -18.35 5.19
C LEU A 118 -15.67 -17.31 6.04
N VAL A 119 -14.89 -17.76 7.03
CA VAL A 119 -14.11 -16.87 7.90
C VAL A 119 -13.02 -16.19 7.07
N VAL A 120 -12.37 -16.94 6.20
CA VAL A 120 -11.35 -16.40 5.28
C VAL A 120 -11.96 -15.38 4.32
N GLY A 121 -13.11 -15.69 3.72
CA GLY A 121 -13.82 -14.79 2.80
C GLY A 121 -14.23 -13.48 3.47
N ALA A 122 -14.84 -13.55 4.67
CA ALA A 122 -15.21 -12.37 5.44
C ALA A 122 -13.98 -11.53 5.83
N THR A 123 -12.89 -12.19 6.22
CA THR A 123 -11.63 -11.51 6.59
C THR A 123 -11.00 -10.84 5.38
N ALA A 124 -10.97 -11.50 4.22
CA ALA A 124 -10.46 -10.95 2.97
C ALA A 124 -11.27 -9.72 2.52
N PHE A 125 -12.60 -9.79 2.63
CA PHE A 125 -13.46 -8.64 2.32
C PHE A 125 -13.17 -7.44 3.23
N ALA A 126 -12.99 -7.68 4.54
CA ALA A 126 -12.60 -6.63 5.48
C ALA A 126 -11.20 -6.05 5.19
N VAL A 127 -10.23 -6.89 4.81
CA VAL A 127 -8.89 -6.44 4.38
C VAL A 127 -8.99 -5.53 3.15
N ILE A 128 -9.81 -5.88 2.15
CA ILE A 128 -10.03 -5.05 0.95
C ILE A 128 -10.63 -3.69 1.35
N ALA A 129 -11.61 -3.67 2.25
CA ALA A 129 -12.21 -2.43 2.74
C ALA A 129 -11.20 -1.54 3.47
N ILE A 130 -10.41 -2.11 4.39
CA ILE A 130 -9.34 -1.39 5.10
C ILE A 130 -8.30 -0.87 4.09
N PHE A 131 -7.87 -1.70 3.15
CA PHE A 131 -6.94 -1.31 2.11
C PHE A 131 -7.49 -0.11 1.31
N SER A 132 -8.73 -0.21 0.84
CA SER A 132 -9.37 0.85 0.04
C SER A 132 -9.46 2.18 0.79
N LEU A 133 -9.83 2.15 2.08
CA LEU A 133 -9.96 3.36 2.89
C LEU A 133 -8.62 4.08 3.09
N TYR A 134 -7.57 3.33 3.45
CA TYR A 134 -6.28 3.92 3.85
C TYR A 134 -5.30 4.09 2.68
N TRP A 135 -5.48 3.35 1.59
CA TRP A 135 -4.55 3.33 0.45
C TRP A 135 -5.16 3.77 -0.87
N VAL A 136 -6.47 3.91 -1.00
CA VAL A 136 -7.09 4.48 -2.21
C VAL A 136 -7.81 5.79 -1.87
N GLY A 137 -8.49 5.83 -0.72
CA GLY A 137 -9.25 7.00 -0.27
C GLY A 137 -8.40 8.16 0.26
N THR A 138 -7.30 7.87 0.97
CA THR A 138 -6.46 8.92 1.60
C THR A 138 -5.71 9.77 0.57
N TYR A 139 -5.35 9.19 -0.57
CA TYR A 139 -4.64 9.89 -1.64
C TYR A 139 -5.51 10.85 -2.45
N ARG A 140 -6.84 10.86 -2.23
CA ARG A 140 -7.75 11.88 -2.78
C ARG A 140 -7.83 13.15 -1.93
N ARG A 141 -7.36 13.10 -0.67
CA ARG A 141 -7.56 14.18 0.32
C ARG A 141 -6.29 14.95 0.68
N ARG A 142 -5.13 14.59 0.11
CA ARG A 142 -3.85 15.27 0.28
C ARG A 142 -3.35 15.70 -1.09
#